data_AF-A0A936DP89-F1
#
_entry.id   AF-A0A936DP89-F1
#
_cell.length_a   1.000
_cell.length_b   1.000
_cell.length_c   1.000
_cell.angle_alpha   90.00
_cell.angle_beta   90.00
_cell.angle_gamma   90.00
#
_symmetry.space_group_name_H-M   'P 1'
#
loop_
_entity.id
_entity.type
_entity.pdbx_description
1 polymer ?
#
loop_
_entity_poly.entity_id
_entity_poly.type
_entity_poly.pdbx_seq_one_letter_code
_entity_poly.pdbx_strand_id
1 'polypeptide(L)'
;MNQKRDMQLLVLIIIIGYLINFILGFVGACFETNSYLQILLWQIGDTGGITASILASRYVGAKGFHLSAASFNMLGIVYGISFGSFSFTQLNADKMATLLIPMIPAALLVSLCKLFPFWTRMLAVLICIPFFIMYVNIISGTYQSTNWINYISFSGIQLLGLIWSYYIYKDYKSSLQAV
;
A
#
# COMPACT_ATOMS: atom_id res chain seq x y z
N MET A 1 18.62 19.46 -17.73
CA MET A 1 18.45 18.12 -18.34
C MET A 1 18.24 17.00 -17.32
N ASN A 2 18.83 17.05 -16.12
CA ASN A 2 18.70 15.97 -15.11
C ASN A 2 17.28 15.81 -14.50
N GLN A 3 16.58 16.90 -14.19
CA GLN A 3 15.30 16.83 -13.48
C GLN A 3 14.19 16.02 -14.20
N LYS A 4 14.13 16.06 -15.54
CA LYS A 4 13.14 15.27 -16.31
C LYS A 4 13.43 13.76 -16.18
N ARG A 5 14.71 13.37 -16.30
CA ARG A 5 15.14 11.98 -16.15
C ARG A 5 14.91 11.47 -14.73
N ASP A 6 15.17 12.30 -13.72
CA ASP A 6 15.00 11.93 -12.32
C ASP A 6 13.52 11.66 -11.99
N MET A 7 12.60 12.49 -12.52
CA MET A 7 11.16 12.26 -12.38
C MET A 7 10.69 11.00 -13.12
N GLN A 8 11.23 10.73 -14.32
CA GLN A 8 10.91 9.49 -15.04
C GLN A 8 11.30 8.24 -14.25
N LEU A 9 12.54 8.22 -13.72
CA LEU A 9 13.04 7.12 -12.91
C LEU A 9 12.21 6.96 -11.64
N LEU A 10 11.86 8.07 -10.98
CA LEU A 10 11.01 8.06 -9.79
C LEU A 10 9.67 7.37 -10.07
N VAL A 11 8.96 7.78 -11.13
CA VAL A 11 7.66 7.20 -11.50
C VAL A 11 7.79 5.72 -11.86
N LEU A 12 8.85 5.35 -12.57
CA LEU A 12 9.13 3.95 -12.92
C LEU A 12 9.32 3.08 -11.66
N ILE A 13 10.10 3.56 -10.69
CA ILE A 13 10.33 2.82 -9.44
C ILE A 13 9.04 2.68 -8.64
N ILE A 14 8.17 3.71 -8.61
CA ILE A 14 6.84 3.61 -7.96
C ILE A 14 6.03 2.46 -8.57
N ILE A 15 5.93 2.40 -9.91
CA ILE A 15 5.18 1.35 -10.60
C ILE A 15 5.77 -0.02 -10.29
N ILE A 16 7.09 -0.17 -10.43
CA ILE A 16 7.75 -1.45 -10.19
C ILE A 16 7.57 -1.89 -8.73
N GLY A 17 7.71 -0.97 -7.76
CA GLY A 17 7.55 -1.28 -6.35
C GLY A 17 6.13 -1.76 -6.00
N TYR A 18 5.09 -1.08 -6.48
CA TYR A 18 3.71 -1.55 -6.29
C TYR A 18 3.40 -2.82 -7.07
N LEU A 19 4.03 -3.03 -8.23
CA LEU A 19 3.89 -4.28 -9.00
C LEU A 19 4.51 -5.46 -8.26
N ILE A 20 5.71 -5.29 -7.71
CA ILE A 20 6.36 -6.29 -6.84
C ILE A 20 5.48 -6.60 -5.64
N ASN A 21 4.97 -5.55 -4.97
CA ASN A 21 4.09 -5.69 -3.81
C ASN A 21 2.82 -6.52 -4.14
N PHE A 22 2.16 -6.22 -5.26
CA PHE A 22 0.99 -6.95 -5.70
C PHE A 22 1.30 -8.39 -6.12
N ILE A 23 2.31 -8.61 -6.98
CA ILE A 23 2.64 -9.95 -7.50
C ILE A 23 3.09 -10.85 -6.35
N LEU A 24 4.00 -10.39 -5.49
CA LEU A 24 4.51 -11.23 -4.39
C LEU A 24 3.48 -11.41 -3.28
N GLY A 25 2.60 -10.42 -3.05
CA GLY A 25 1.43 -10.57 -2.19
C GLY A 25 0.51 -11.69 -2.67
N PHE A 26 0.15 -11.67 -3.95
CA PHE A 26 -0.70 -12.67 -4.58
C PHE A 26 -0.04 -14.06 -4.63
N VAL A 27 1.20 -14.14 -5.09
CA VAL A 27 1.95 -15.41 -5.17
C VAL A 27 2.18 -15.99 -3.78
N GLY A 28 2.50 -15.15 -2.78
CA GLY A 28 2.64 -15.57 -1.38
C GLY A 28 1.35 -16.15 -0.79
N ALA A 29 0.18 -15.64 -1.22
CA ALA A 29 -1.11 -16.17 -0.79
C ALA A 29 -1.42 -17.58 -1.33
N CYS A 30 -0.73 -18.03 -2.39
CA CYS A 30 -0.87 -19.38 -2.94
C CYS A 30 -0.07 -20.45 -2.16
N PHE A 31 0.82 -20.06 -1.26
CA PHE A 31 1.59 -20.99 -0.43
C PHE A 31 0.86 -21.33 0.87
N GLU A 32 1.27 -22.43 1.52
CA GLU A 32 0.71 -22.85 2.80
C GLU A 32 0.83 -21.75 3.86
N THR A 33 -0.21 -21.59 4.67
CA THR A 33 -0.31 -20.52 5.66
C THR A 33 0.83 -20.65 6.69
N ASN A 34 1.53 -19.55 6.94
CA ASN A 34 2.74 -19.45 7.79
C ASN A 34 3.96 -20.23 7.27
N SER A 35 3.97 -20.69 6.02
CA SER A 35 5.18 -21.28 5.43
C SER A 35 6.29 -20.23 5.25
N TYR A 36 7.55 -20.68 5.28
CA TYR A 36 8.71 -19.82 5.07
C TYR A 36 8.62 -19.02 3.77
N LEU A 37 8.20 -19.67 2.67
CA LEU A 37 8.08 -19.02 1.37
C LEU A 37 7.00 -17.94 1.34
N GLN A 38 5.84 -18.18 1.96
CA GLN A 38 4.79 -17.16 2.08
C GLN A 38 5.31 -15.92 2.80
N ILE A 39 5.92 -16.11 3.98
CA ILE A 39 6.48 -15.04 4.81
C ILE A 39 7.52 -14.24 4.03
N LEU A 40 8.47 -14.93 3.38
CA LEU A 40 9.53 -14.30 2.59
C LEU A 40 8.97 -13.48 1.43
N LEU A 41 8.01 -14.03 0.67
CA LEU A 41 7.40 -13.33 -0.46
C LEU A 41 6.64 -12.09 -0.01
N TRP A 42 5.91 -12.18 1.09
CA TRP A 42 5.20 -11.03 1.67
C TRP A 42 6.17 -9.96 2.17
N GLN A 43 7.29 -10.32 2.79
CA GLN A 43 8.33 -9.37 3.21
C GLN A 43 9.00 -8.66 2.02
N ILE A 44 9.33 -9.38 0.95
CA ILE A 44 9.88 -8.77 -0.27
C ILE A 44 8.81 -7.88 -0.94
N GLY A 45 7.56 -8.33 -0.95
CA GLY A 45 6.42 -7.55 -1.40
C GLY A 45 6.26 -6.25 -0.63
N ASP A 46 6.32 -6.30 0.70
CA ASP A 46 6.25 -5.13 1.58
C ASP A 46 7.41 -4.17 1.33
N THR A 47 8.62 -4.68 1.08
CA THR A 47 9.77 -3.83 0.70
C THR A 47 9.48 -3.02 -0.58
N GLY A 48 8.82 -3.63 -1.56
CA GLY A 48 8.30 -2.94 -2.75
C GLY A 48 7.26 -1.88 -2.40
N GLY A 49 6.32 -2.21 -1.51
CA GLY A 49 5.27 -1.30 -1.02
C GLY A 49 5.84 -0.08 -0.26
N ILE A 50 6.82 -0.29 0.62
CA ILE A 50 7.57 0.76 1.34
C ILE A 50 8.20 1.72 0.33
N THR A 51 8.98 1.17 -0.60
CA THR A 51 9.73 1.96 -1.57
C THR A 51 8.79 2.78 -2.44
N ALA A 52 7.75 2.16 -2.98
CA ALA A 52 6.77 2.84 -3.83
C ALA A 52 6.01 3.93 -3.07
N SER A 53 5.62 3.68 -1.83
CA SER A 53 4.88 4.65 -1.01
C SER A 53 5.73 5.88 -0.67
N ILE A 54 6.99 5.71 -0.26
CA ILE A 54 7.89 6.83 0.04
C ILE A 54 8.17 7.68 -1.21
N LEU A 55 8.37 7.05 -2.36
CA LEU A 55 8.60 7.78 -3.62
C LEU A 55 7.32 8.46 -4.14
N ALA A 56 6.16 7.81 -4.01
CA ALA A 56 4.86 8.40 -4.33
C ALA A 56 4.59 9.63 -3.48
N SER A 57 4.93 9.60 -2.19
CA SER A 57 4.88 10.77 -1.31
C SER A 57 5.68 11.94 -1.87
N ARG A 58 6.92 11.70 -2.33
CA ARG A 58 7.74 12.75 -2.94
C ARG A 58 7.13 13.30 -4.23
N TYR A 59 6.61 12.44 -5.10
CA TYR A 59 5.96 12.88 -6.35
C TYR A 59 4.74 13.76 -6.07
N VAL A 60 3.84 13.26 -5.23
CA VAL A 60 2.58 13.91 -4.87
C VAL A 60 2.83 15.22 -4.11
N GLY A 61 3.85 15.24 -3.24
CA GLY A 61 4.30 16.43 -2.53
C GLY A 61 4.87 17.50 -3.46
N ALA A 62 5.65 17.12 -4.48
CA ALA A 62 6.17 18.04 -5.48
C ALA A 62 5.07 18.71 -6.33
N LYS A 63 3.88 18.10 -6.39
CA LYS A 63 2.67 18.66 -7.02
C LYS A 63 1.81 19.52 -6.09
N GLY A 64 2.26 19.74 -4.84
CA GLY A 64 1.55 20.58 -3.85
C GLY A 64 0.49 19.83 -3.02
N PHE A 65 0.34 18.52 -3.18
CA PHE A 65 -0.63 17.72 -2.42
C PHE A 65 -0.02 17.20 -1.12
N HIS A 66 0.37 18.10 -0.23
CA HIS A 66 1.14 17.77 0.98
C HIS A 66 0.44 16.79 1.94
N LEU A 67 -0.88 16.89 2.08
CA LEU A 67 -1.64 15.97 2.94
C LEU A 67 -1.59 14.53 2.42
N SER A 68 -1.77 14.35 1.12
CA SER A 68 -1.68 13.04 0.47
C SER A 68 -0.23 12.52 0.39
N ALA A 69 0.75 13.42 0.32
CA ALA A 69 2.15 13.04 0.46
C ALA A 69 2.45 12.46 1.84
N ALA A 70 1.99 13.13 2.90
CA ALA A 70 2.12 12.64 4.27
C ALA A 70 1.44 11.27 4.45
N SER A 71 0.27 11.06 3.83
CA SER A 71 -0.41 9.76 3.91
C SER A 71 0.31 8.64 3.17
N PHE A 72 0.98 8.93 2.04
CA PHE A 72 1.86 7.97 1.39
C PHE A 72 3.11 7.65 2.24
N ASN A 73 3.67 8.61 2.98
CA ASN A 73 4.70 8.30 3.98
C ASN A 73 4.15 7.39 5.09
N MET A 74 2.93 7.64 5.58
CA MET A 74 2.28 6.77 6.56
C MET A 74 2.05 5.36 6.00
N LEU A 75 1.62 5.20 4.75
CA LEU A 75 1.52 3.88 4.10
C LEU A 75 2.88 3.18 4.03
N GLY A 76 3.96 3.91 3.74
CA GLY A 76 5.32 3.35 3.80
C GLY A 76 5.68 2.81 5.19
N ILE A 77 5.31 3.54 6.25
CA ILE A 77 5.48 3.07 7.64
C ILE A 77 4.61 1.85 7.91
N VAL A 78 3.37 1.82 7.43
CA VAL A 78 2.45 0.69 7.60
C VAL A 78 3.02 -0.58 6.95
N TYR A 79 3.55 -0.50 5.73
CA TYR A 79 4.25 -1.64 5.11
C TYR A 79 5.53 -2.00 5.88
N GLY A 80 6.23 -1.04 6.49
CA GLY A 80 7.36 -1.32 7.38
C GLY A 80 6.96 -2.09 8.65
N ILE A 81 5.82 -1.74 9.25
CA ILE A 81 5.24 -2.48 10.38
C ILE A 81 4.84 -3.88 9.92
N SER A 82 4.18 -4.02 8.76
CA SER A 82 3.82 -5.30 8.14
C SER A 82 5.05 -6.21 7.99
N PHE A 83 6.11 -5.67 7.37
CA PHE A 83 7.37 -6.34 7.15
C PHE A 83 7.97 -6.92 8.45
N GLY A 84 8.03 -6.10 9.50
CA GLY A 84 8.54 -6.51 10.81
C GLY A 84 7.59 -7.38 11.63
N SER A 85 6.32 -7.45 11.21
CA SER A 85 5.30 -8.27 11.87
C SER A 85 5.33 -9.72 11.43
N PHE A 86 5.78 -9.97 10.19
CA PHE A 86 6.06 -11.30 9.70
C PHE A 86 7.30 -11.88 10.40
N SER A 87 7.07 -12.84 11.32
CA SER A 87 8.12 -13.61 11.97
C SER A 87 7.90 -15.11 11.76
N PHE A 88 8.99 -15.88 11.68
CA PHE A 88 8.95 -17.34 11.47
C PHE A 88 8.13 -18.12 12.50
N THR A 89 7.86 -17.52 13.66
CA THR A 89 7.23 -18.19 14.80
C THR A 89 5.73 -18.02 14.91
N GLN A 90 5.09 -17.13 14.13
CA GLN A 90 3.63 -16.98 13.87
C GLN A 90 3.27 -15.51 13.57
N LEU A 91 2.14 -15.32 12.87
CA LEU A 91 1.45 -14.04 12.73
C LEU A 91 0.80 -13.63 14.06
N ASN A 92 1.36 -12.62 14.72
CA ASN A 92 0.83 -12.11 16.00
C ASN A 92 -0.33 -11.12 15.76
N ALA A 93 -1.50 -11.39 16.36
CA ALA A 93 -2.70 -10.56 16.27
C ALA A 93 -2.48 -9.13 16.80
N ASP A 94 -1.67 -8.95 17.85
CA ASP A 94 -1.36 -7.63 18.42
C ASP A 94 -0.56 -6.78 17.44
N LYS A 95 0.35 -7.41 16.69
CA LYS A 95 1.11 -6.74 15.63
C LYS A 95 0.20 -6.34 14.46
N MET A 96 -0.77 -7.18 14.12
CA MET A 96 -1.80 -6.83 13.13
C MET A 96 -2.68 -5.67 13.59
N ALA A 97 -3.07 -5.61 14.87
CA ALA A 97 -3.80 -4.46 15.42
C ALA A 97 -2.98 -3.16 15.25
N THR A 98 -1.68 -3.23 15.53
CA THR A 98 -0.74 -2.10 15.42
C THR A 98 -0.59 -1.61 13.98
N LEU A 99 -0.70 -2.51 12.99
CA LEU A 99 -0.70 -2.17 11.57
C LEU A 99 -1.99 -1.45 11.14
N LEU A 100 -3.15 -1.88 11.67
CA LEU A 100 -4.44 -1.39 11.21
C LEU A 100 -4.73 0.06 11.61
N ILE A 101 -4.31 0.43 12.81
CA ILE A 101 -4.50 1.77 13.37
C ILE A 101 -3.97 2.87 12.42
N PRO A 102 -2.73 2.79 11.89
CA PRO A 102 -2.23 3.74 10.91
C PRO A 102 -2.69 3.47 9.47
N MET A 103 -3.06 2.24 9.10
CA MET A 103 -3.50 1.90 7.74
C MET A 103 -4.76 2.67 7.32
N ILE A 104 -5.79 2.66 8.18
CA ILE A 104 -7.08 3.30 7.92
C ILE A 104 -6.94 4.81 7.66
N PRO A 105 -6.35 5.63 8.55
CA PRO A 105 -6.18 7.05 8.30
C PRO A 105 -5.27 7.31 7.09
N ALA A 106 -4.25 6.48 6.85
CA ALA A 106 -3.40 6.63 5.67
C ALA A 106 -4.20 6.46 4.37
N ALA A 107 -5.02 5.40 4.25
CA ALA A 107 -5.88 5.18 3.09
C ALA A 107 -6.94 6.28 2.90
N LEU A 108 -7.57 6.73 3.99
CA LEU A 108 -8.52 7.85 3.95
C LEU A 108 -7.87 9.15 3.48
N LEU A 109 -6.66 9.48 3.94
CA LEU A 109 -5.97 10.71 3.54
C LEU A 109 -5.46 10.64 2.08
N VAL A 110 -5.07 9.46 1.59
CA VAL A 110 -4.76 9.27 0.15
C VAL A 110 -6.00 9.57 -0.69
N SER A 111 -7.20 9.21 -0.22
CA SER A 111 -8.46 9.51 -0.91
C SER A 111 -8.75 11.00 -1.09
N LEU A 112 -8.07 11.89 -0.36
CA LEU A 112 -8.24 13.34 -0.51
C LEU A 112 -7.40 13.92 -1.66
N CYS A 113 -6.52 13.12 -2.28
CA CYS A 113 -5.66 13.60 -3.36
C CYS A 113 -6.46 13.89 -4.63
N LYS A 114 -6.49 15.16 -5.06
CA LYS A 114 -7.17 15.57 -6.30
C LYS A 114 -6.51 15.04 -7.58
N LEU A 115 -5.29 14.51 -7.47
CA LEU A 115 -4.61 13.80 -8.55
C LEU A 115 -5.41 12.57 -9.01
N PHE A 116 -6.13 11.93 -8.09
CA PHE A 116 -6.84 10.70 -8.35
C PHE A 116 -8.32 10.96 -8.68
N PRO A 117 -8.90 10.30 -9.69
CA PRO A 117 -10.30 10.48 -10.03
C PRO A 117 -11.21 9.98 -8.90
N PHE A 118 -12.43 10.51 -8.86
CA PHE A 118 -13.36 10.29 -7.75
C PHE A 118 -13.57 8.79 -7.40
N TRP A 119 -13.70 7.92 -8.40
CA TRP A 119 -13.94 6.49 -8.17
C TRP A 119 -12.80 5.81 -7.40
N THR A 120 -11.53 6.13 -7.70
CA THR A 120 -10.38 5.58 -6.96
C THR A 120 -10.31 6.07 -5.52
N ARG A 121 -10.74 7.31 -5.28
CA ARG A 121 -10.86 7.88 -3.94
C ARG A 121 -11.92 7.13 -3.15
N MET A 122 -13.06 6.84 -3.76
CA MET A 122 -14.10 6.01 -3.13
C MET A 122 -13.61 4.59 -2.83
N LEU A 123 -12.86 3.95 -3.73
CA LEU A 123 -12.26 2.64 -3.45
C LEU A 123 -11.30 2.67 -2.24
N ALA A 124 -10.52 3.73 -2.09
CA ALA A 124 -9.64 3.92 -0.93
C ALA A 124 -10.42 4.11 0.39
N VAL A 125 -11.62 4.70 0.34
CA VAL A 125 -12.51 4.75 1.51
C VAL A 125 -13.14 3.37 1.76
N LEU A 126 -13.59 2.68 0.71
CA LEU A 126 -14.22 1.37 0.82
C LEU A 126 -13.26 0.31 1.39
N ILE A 127 -11.97 0.36 1.05
CA ILE A 127 -10.99 -0.59 1.60
C ILE A 127 -10.76 -0.40 3.10
N CYS A 128 -11.09 0.77 3.66
CA CYS A 128 -11.01 0.99 5.11
C CYS A 128 -12.03 0.15 5.88
N ILE A 129 -13.16 -0.23 5.25
CA ILE A 129 -14.21 -1.02 5.89
C ILE A 129 -13.70 -2.41 6.30
N PRO A 130 -13.13 -3.25 5.41
CA PRO A 130 -12.66 -4.57 5.81
C PRO A 130 -11.46 -4.49 6.78
N PHE A 131 -10.60 -3.47 6.69
CA PHE A 131 -9.57 -3.21 7.72
C PHE A 131 -10.17 -2.87 9.08
N PHE A 132 -11.24 -2.07 9.12
CA PHE A 132 -11.95 -1.75 10.37
C PHE A 132 -12.63 -3.00 10.95
N ILE A 133 -13.27 -3.84 10.12
CA ILE A 133 -13.83 -5.11 10.57
C ILE A 133 -12.73 -6.03 11.14
N MET A 134 -11.57 -6.10 10.47
CA MET A 134 -10.43 -6.87 10.95
C MET A 134 -9.95 -6.35 12.32
N TYR A 135 -9.89 -5.03 12.50
CA TYR A 135 -9.54 -4.40 13.77
C TYR A 135 -10.52 -4.79 14.88
N VAL A 136 -11.83 -4.66 14.63
CA VAL A 136 -12.87 -5.06 15.60
C VAL A 136 -12.72 -6.53 16.00
N ASN A 137 -12.52 -7.43 15.02
CA ASN A 137 -12.34 -8.87 15.28
C ASN A 137 -11.12 -9.17 16.16
N ILE A 138 -10.03 -8.42 15.99
CA ILE A 138 -8.83 -8.57 16.84
C ILE A 138 -9.14 -8.18 18.27
N ILE A 139 -9.78 -7.02 18.49
CA ILE A 139 -10.08 -6.53 19.85
C ILE A 139 -11.13 -7.42 20.53
N SER A 140 -12.07 -7.98 19.79
CA SER A 140 -13.08 -8.91 20.32
C SER A 140 -12.57 -10.33 20.54
N GLY A 141 -11.31 -10.63 20.21
CA GLY A 141 -10.73 -11.97 20.34
C GLY A 141 -11.28 -13.02 19.36
N THR A 142 -11.99 -12.59 18.32
CA THR A 142 -12.59 -13.46 17.29
C THR A 142 -11.76 -13.53 16.00
N TYR A 143 -10.57 -12.92 16.00
CA TYR A 143 -9.69 -12.87 14.84
C TYR A 143 -9.21 -14.26 14.41
N GLN A 144 -9.38 -14.54 13.12
CA GLN A 144 -8.83 -15.72 12.45
C GLN A 144 -7.89 -15.24 11.36
N SER A 145 -6.65 -15.73 11.36
CA SER A 145 -5.62 -15.32 10.39
C SER A 145 -5.96 -15.66 8.94
N THR A 146 -6.78 -16.69 8.72
CA THR A 146 -7.21 -17.18 7.40
C THR A 146 -8.60 -16.67 6.97
N ASN A 147 -9.11 -15.63 7.62
CA ASN A 147 -10.42 -15.06 7.27
C ASN A 147 -10.37 -14.37 5.90
N TRP A 148 -11.41 -14.56 5.08
CA TRP A 148 -11.59 -13.90 3.78
C TRP A 148 -11.50 -12.37 3.86
N ILE A 149 -11.87 -11.77 5.01
CA ILE A 149 -11.72 -10.33 5.28
C ILE A 149 -10.25 -9.89 5.19
N ASN A 150 -9.31 -10.71 5.68
CA ASN A 150 -7.89 -10.39 5.63
C ASN A 150 -7.41 -10.33 4.18
N TYR A 151 -7.75 -11.35 3.39
CA TYR A 151 -7.41 -11.41 1.96
C TYR A 151 -7.98 -10.22 1.19
N ILE A 152 -9.27 -9.89 1.39
CA ILE A 152 -9.88 -8.73 0.72
C ILE A 152 -9.18 -7.43 1.11
N SER A 153 -8.85 -7.25 2.39
CA SER A 153 -8.20 -6.04 2.89
C SER A 153 -6.82 -5.84 2.26
N PHE A 154 -5.96 -6.86 2.35
CA PHE A 154 -4.58 -6.77 1.84
C PHE A 154 -4.52 -6.77 0.31
N SER A 155 -5.28 -7.62 -0.37
CA SER A 155 -5.33 -7.60 -1.84
C SER A 155 -5.92 -6.31 -2.38
N GLY A 156 -6.92 -5.73 -1.70
CA GLY A 156 -7.52 -4.46 -2.13
C GLY A 156 -6.57 -3.28 -1.97
N ILE A 157 -5.77 -3.20 -0.89
CA ILE A 157 -4.77 -2.11 -0.76
C ILE A 157 -3.62 -2.27 -1.76
N GLN A 158 -3.19 -3.51 -2.04
CA GLN A 158 -2.18 -3.79 -3.07
C GLN A 158 -2.67 -3.38 -4.46
N LEU A 159 -3.93 -3.70 -4.79
CA LEU A 159 -4.57 -3.30 -6.04
C LEU A 159 -4.72 -1.77 -6.14
N LEU A 160 -5.07 -1.11 -5.04
CA LEU A 160 -5.10 0.36 -4.98
C LEU A 160 -3.72 0.97 -5.23
N GLY A 161 -2.65 0.36 -4.69
CA GLY A 161 -1.27 0.75 -4.98
C GLY A 161 -0.97 0.76 -6.48
N LEU A 162 -1.37 -0.30 -7.19
CA LEU A 162 -1.26 -0.36 -8.66
C LEU A 162 -2.05 0.76 -9.35
N ILE A 163 -3.30 0.95 -8.95
CA ILE A 163 -4.17 1.98 -9.53
C ILE A 163 -3.58 3.38 -9.30
N TRP A 164 -3.09 3.69 -8.10
CA TRP A 164 -2.44 4.96 -7.79
C TRP A 164 -1.18 5.16 -8.63
N SER A 165 -0.36 4.12 -8.79
CA SER A 165 0.85 4.19 -9.63
C SER A 165 0.54 4.48 -11.10
N TYR A 166 -0.54 3.90 -11.62
CA TYR A 166 -1.04 4.19 -12.97
C TYR A 166 -1.45 5.67 -13.11
N TYR A 167 -2.16 6.23 -12.13
CA TYR A 167 -2.56 7.63 -12.18
C TYR A 167 -1.39 8.60 -12.00
N ILE A 168 -0.41 8.26 -11.18
CA ILE A 168 0.86 9.00 -11.08
C ILE A 168 1.57 9.02 -12.44
N TYR A 169 1.66 7.87 -13.11
CA TYR A 169 2.24 7.78 -14.45
C TYR A 169 1.46 8.58 -15.50
N LYS A 170 0.13 8.51 -15.46
CA LYS A 170 -0.74 9.27 -16.36
C LYS A 170 -0.50 10.78 -16.21
N ASP A 171 -0.48 11.28 -14.96
CA ASP A 171 -0.20 12.70 -14.69
C ASP A 171 1.21 13.12 -15.14
N TYR A 172 2.21 12.27 -14.88
CA TYR A 172 3.57 12.50 -15.36
C TYR A 172 3.62 12.64 -16.88
N LYS A 173 2.98 11.72 -17.61
CA LYS A 173 2.92 11.75 -19.08
C LYS A 173 2.22 13.00 -19.61
N SER A 174 1.10 13.41 -18.99
CA SER A 174 0.42 14.65 -19.35
C SER A 174 1.27 15.90 -19.09
N SER A 175 2.06 15.90 -18.01
CA SER A 175 2.97 16.99 -17.69
C SER A 175 4.10 17.17 -18.71
N LEU A 176 4.51 16.08 -19.39
CA LEU A 176 5.51 16.14 -20.45
C LEU A 176 4.97 16.74 -21.76
N GLN A 177 3.67 16.63 -22.02
CA GLN A 177 3.03 17.12 -23.25
C GLN A 177 2.70 18.61 -23.18
N ALA A 178 2.63 19.17 -21.98
CA ALA A 178 2.34 20.59 -21.74
C ALA A 178 3.57 21.50 -21.82
N VAL A 179 4.77 20.94 -22.04
CA VAL A 179 6.07 21.63 -22.12
C VAL A 179 6.62 21.51 -23.53
#